data_AF-A0A4Y2FKN0-F1
#
_entry.id   AF-A0A4Y2FKN0-F1
#
_cell.length_a   1.000
_cell.length_b   1.000
_cell.length_c   1.000
_cell.angle_alpha   90.00
_cell.angle_beta   90.00
_cell.angle_gamma   90.00
#
_symmetry.space_group_name_H-M   'P 1'
#
loop_
_entity.id
_entity.type
_entity.pdbx_description
1 polymer ?
#
loop_
_entity_poly.entity_id
_entity_poly.type
_entity_poly.pdbx_seq_one_letter_code
_entity_poly.pdbx_strand_id
1 'polypeptide(L)'
;ALVYTSTAYSNANHNNFSLKEEVYRLPFRAEKFLDALKNEDNEKLQELVAHCKPDWPNTYTFSKCLAENVIMDTASNLPIVIIRPSIVYSTWKGPMPASRISTI
;
A
#
# COMPACT_ATOMS: atom_id res chain seq x y z
N ALA A 1 12.46 -14.57 -9.20
CA ALA A 1 12.43 -13.16 -8.79
C ALA A 1 10.97 -12.70 -8.72
N LEU A 2 10.60 -11.92 -7.70
CA LEU A 2 9.25 -11.38 -7.52
C LEU A 2 9.25 -9.89 -7.87
N VAL A 3 8.30 -9.45 -8.69
CA VAL A 3 8.09 -8.04 -8.97
C VAL A 3 6.73 -7.65 -8.41
N TYR A 4 6.72 -6.77 -7.41
CA TYR A 4 5.51 -6.27 -6.79
C TYR A 4 5.17 -4.88 -7.34
N THR A 5 3.97 -4.73 -7.89
CA THR A 5 3.45 -3.44 -8.37
C THR A 5 2.69 -2.74 -7.26
N SER A 6 3.31 -1.71 -6.70
CA SER A 6 2.72 -0.79 -5.72
C SER A 6 2.14 0.45 -6.42
N THR A 7 2.28 1.63 -5.83
CA THR A 7 1.91 2.93 -6.40
C THR A 7 2.79 4.03 -5.80
N ALA A 8 3.04 5.11 -6.54
CA ALA A 8 3.77 6.28 -6.03
C ALA A 8 3.04 6.95 -4.84
N TYR A 9 1.74 6.70 -4.70
CA TYR A 9 0.93 7.20 -3.60
C TYR A 9 0.94 6.31 -2.35
N SER A 10 1.76 5.25 -2.27
CA SER A 10 1.80 4.38 -1.09
C SER A 10 2.22 5.13 0.18
N ASN A 11 2.92 6.25 0.04
CA ASN A 11 3.37 7.11 1.14
C ASN A 11 2.72 8.51 1.09
N ALA A 12 1.51 8.60 0.52
CA ALA A 12 0.77 9.87 0.35
C ALA A 12 0.26 10.50 1.66
N ASN A 13 0.51 9.86 2.81
CA ASN A 13 0.33 10.43 4.13
C ASN A 13 1.44 11.44 4.50
N HIS A 14 2.57 11.43 3.79
CA HIS A 14 3.70 12.31 4.05
C HIS A 14 3.66 13.57 3.16
N ASN A 15 3.01 14.63 3.64
CA ASN A 15 2.87 15.89 2.88
C ASN A 15 3.98 16.92 3.13
N ASN A 16 4.83 16.69 4.13
CA ASN A 16 5.72 17.74 4.67
C ASN A 16 7.18 17.60 4.25
N PHE A 17 7.54 16.60 3.45
CA PHE A 17 8.94 16.36 3.06
C PHE A 17 9.06 15.62 1.72
N SER A 18 10.26 15.64 1.14
CA SER A 18 10.59 14.88 -0.07
C SER A 18 10.65 13.39 0.23
N LEU A 19 9.79 12.61 -0.42
CA LEU A 19 9.82 11.15 -0.35
C LEU A 19 11.13 10.61 -0.93
N LYS A 20 11.68 9.60 -0.27
CA LYS A 20 12.83 8.82 -0.71
C LYS A 20 12.38 7.48 -1.28
N GLU A 21 13.23 6.87 -2.10
CA GLU A 21 12.99 5.53 -2.64
C GLU A 21 13.31 4.46 -1.58
N GLU A 22 12.46 4.38 -0.56
CA GLU A 22 12.56 3.42 0.53
C GLU A 22 11.16 2.91 0.92
N VAL A 23 11.09 1.80 1.65
CA VAL A 23 9.82 1.33 2.22
C VAL A 23 9.64 1.98 3.58
N TYR A 24 8.61 2.82 3.70
CA TYR A 24 8.26 3.47 4.96
C TYR A 24 7.55 2.48 5.87
N ARG A 25 8.06 2.34 7.09
CA ARG A 25 7.60 1.33 8.04
C ARG A 25 6.36 1.83 8.79
N LEU A 26 5.36 0.96 8.90
CA LEU A 26 4.21 1.19 9.78
C LEU A 26 4.64 1.12 11.26
N PRO A 27 3.88 1.74 12.19
CA PRO A 27 4.16 1.68 13.63
C PRO A 27 4.13 0.25 14.20
N PHE A 28 3.44 -0.67 13.52
CA PHE A 28 3.37 -2.07 13.90
C PHE A 28 3.85 -2.98 12.76
N ARG A 29 4.33 -4.18 13.12
CA ARG A 29 4.65 -5.23 12.15
C ARG A 29 3.40 -5.60 11.35
N ALA A 30 3.60 -5.88 10.06
CA ALA A 30 2.51 -6.16 9.14
C ALA A 30 1.67 -7.39 9.57
N GLU A 31 2.31 -8.35 10.25
CA GLU A 31 1.69 -9.53 10.85
C GLU A 31 0.47 -9.20 11.73
N LYS A 32 0.52 -8.14 12.55
CA LYS A 32 -0.61 -7.76 13.41
C LYS A 32 -1.86 -7.39 12.62
N PHE A 33 -1.67 -6.69 11.50
CA PHE A 33 -2.76 -6.34 10.59
C PHE A 33 -3.30 -7.59 9.89
N LEU A 34 -2.39 -8.47 9.43
CA LEU A 34 -2.78 -9.74 8.81
C LEU A 34 -3.56 -10.64 9.76
N ASP A 35 -3.17 -10.69 11.04
CA ASP A 35 -3.86 -11.49 12.05
C ASP A 35 -5.26 -10.93 12.34
N ALA A 36 -5.41 -9.60 12.43
CA ALA A 36 -6.74 -8.99 12.57
C ALA A 36 -7.63 -9.31 11.35
N LEU A 37 -7.08 -9.19 10.14
CA LEU A 37 -7.79 -9.52 8.90
C LEU A 37 -8.19 -10.99 8.80
N LYS A 38 -7.29 -11.92 9.16
CA LYS A 38 -7.56 -13.37 9.12
C LYS A 38 -8.62 -13.81 10.12
N ASN A 39 -8.67 -13.15 11.28
CA ASN A 39 -9.65 -13.46 12.32
C ASN A 39 -10.95 -12.65 12.17
N GLU A 40 -11.08 -11.85 11.10
CA GLU A 40 -12.21 -10.95 10.86
C GLU A 40 -12.48 -9.97 12.03
N ASP A 41 -11.43 -9.64 12.78
CA ASP A 41 -11.46 -8.75 13.94
C ASP A 41 -11.37 -7.28 13.49
N ASN A 42 -12.53 -6.75 13.10
CA ASN A 42 -12.66 -5.40 12.58
C ASN A 42 -12.34 -4.32 13.63
N GLU A 43 -12.63 -4.56 14.91
CA GLU A 43 -12.37 -3.61 15.99
C GLU A 43 -10.86 -3.41 16.17
N LYS A 44 -10.12 -4.51 16.26
CA LYS A 44 -8.66 -4.48 16.35
C LYS A 44 -8.01 -3.91 15.10
N LEU A 45 -8.55 -4.22 13.91
CA LEU A 45 -8.06 -3.64 12.67
C LEU A 45 -8.22 -2.11 12.66
N GLN A 46 -9.38 -1.61 13.07
CA GLN A 46 -9.64 -0.18 13.19
C GLN A 46 -8.72 0.48 14.21
N GLU A 47 -8.48 -0.16 15.35
CA GLU A 47 -7.52 0.30 16.35
C GLU A 47 -6.10 0.43 15.76
N LEU A 48 -5.60 -0.60 15.08
CA LEU A 48 -4.28 -0.58 14.45
C LEU A 48 -4.16 0.52 13.39
N VAL A 49 -5.18 0.68 12.55
CA VAL A 49 -5.23 1.73 11.53
C VAL A 49 -5.29 3.13 12.17
N ALA A 50 -6.04 3.32 13.25
CA ALA A 50 -6.17 4.60 13.93
C ALA A 50 -4.83 5.13 14.49
N HIS A 51 -3.94 4.22 14.88
CA HIS A 51 -2.59 4.52 15.35
C HIS A 51 -1.60 4.81 14.21
N CYS A 52 -1.96 4.57 12.95
CA CYS A 52 -1.12 4.86 11.80
C CYS A 52 -1.26 6.35 11.41
N LYS A 53 -0.36 7.19 11.93
CA LYS A 53 -0.30 8.63 11.62
C LYS A 53 0.99 8.99 10.86
N PRO A 54 0.96 9.99 9.96
CA PRO A 54 -0.22 10.71 9.47
C PRO A 54 -1.16 9.78 8.68
N ASP A 55 -2.43 10.18 8.56
CA ASP A 55 -3.46 9.36 7.89
C ASP A 55 -3.24 9.34 6.37
N TRP A 56 -3.56 8.20 5.75
CA TRP A 56 -3.58 8.05 4.31
C TRP A 56 -4.84 8.68 3.72
N PRO A 57 -4.75 9.27 2.51
CA PRO A 57 -5.90 9.91 1.88
C PRO A 57 -7.02 8.92 1.52
N ASN A 58 -6.70 7.63 1.37
CA ASN A 58 -7.68 6.59 1.12
C ASN A 58 -7.14 5.20 1.49
N THR A 59 -8.04 4.23 1.62
CA THR A 59 -7.72 2.83 1.96
C THR A 59 -6.86 2.13 0.91
N TYR A 60 -6.98 2.51 -0.37
CA TYR A 60 -6.15 1.96 -1.45
C TYR A 60 -4.66 2.26 -1.21
N THR A 61 -4.31 3.53 -0.96
CA THR A 61 -2.92 3.95 -0.70
C THR A 61 -2.36 3.29 0.56
N PHE A 62 -3.18 3.18 1.62
CA PHE A 62 -2.81 2.45 2.83
C PHE A 62 -2.55 0.97 2.55
N SER A 63 -3.43 0.31 1.79
CA SER A 63 -3.27 -1.11 1.45
C SER A 63 -1.97 -1.40 0.69
N LYS A 64 -1.55 -0.48 -0.19
CA LYS A 64 -0.28 -0.57 -0.92
C LYS A 64 0.91 -0.41 0.02
N CYS A 65 0.85 0.55 0.95
CA CYS A 65 1.87 0.68 2.01
C CYS A 65 1.98 -0.57 2.89
N LEU A 66 0.83 -1.10 3.33
CA LEU A 66 0.78 -2.31 4.14
C LEU A 66 1.38 -3.51 3.40
N ALA A 67 1.08 -3.67 2.11
CA ALA A 67 1.66 -4.74 1.29
C ALA A 67 3.18 -4.61 1.13
N GLU A 68 3.71 -3.39 0.96
CA GLU A 68 5.17 -3.16 0.97
C GLU A 68 5.78 -3.58 2.33
N ASN A 69 5.10 -3.28 3.44
CA ASN A 69 5.53 -3.70 4.78
C ASN A 69 5.48 -5.23 4.96
N VAL A 70 4.45 -5.91 4.45
CA VAL A 70 4.37 -7.39 4.44
C VAL A 70 5.56 -7.98 3.71
N ILE A 71 5.90 -7.44 2.53
CA ILE A 71 7.06 -7.89 1.75
C ILE A 71 8.34 -7.73 2.55
N MET A 72 8.55 -6.56 3.17
CA MET A 72 9.73 -6.31 4.00
C MET A 72 9.83 -7.24 5.21
N ASP A 73 8.69 -7.62 5.80
CA ASP A 73 8.67 -8.47 7.01
C ASP A 73 8.83 -9.96 6.71
N THR A 74 8.38 -10.43 5.55
CA THR A 74 8.24 -11.87 5.26
C THR A 74 9.22 -12.41 4.24
N ALA A 75 9.75 -11.56 3.36
CA ALA A 75 10.37 -12.01 2.12
C ALA A 75 11.88 -11.70 2.03
N SER A 76 12.57 -11.70 3.18
CA SER A 76 14.01 -11.41 3.30
C SER A 76 14.92 -12.33 2.46
N ASN A 77 14.46 -13.53 2.11
CA ASN A 77 15.24 -14.53 1.37
C ASN A 77 14.91 -14.58 -0.13
N LEU A 78 14.12 -13.64 -0.66
CA LEU A 78 13.71 -13.63 -2.06
C LEU A 78 14.26 -12.39 -2.78
N PRO A 79 14.69 -12.51 -4.05
CA PRO A 79 15.00 -11.35 -4.88
C PRO A 79 13.69 -10.67 -5.30
N ILE A 80 13.43 -9.48 -4.73
CA ILE A 80 12.18 -8.73 -4.89
C ILE A 80 12.47 -7.33 -5.42
N VAL A 81 11.61 -6.86 -6.32
CA VAL A 81 11.56 -5.47 -6.79
C VAL A 81 10.19 -4.90 -6.52
N ILE A 82 10.12 -3.70 -5.94
CA ILE A 82 8.88 -2.93 -5.77
C ILE A 82 8.88 -1.83 -6.84
N ILE A 83 7.84 -1.78 -7.66
CA ILE A 83 7.66 -0.76 -8.70
C ILE A 83 6.46 0.12 -8.31
N ARG A 84 6.63 1.44 -8.30
CA ARG A 84 5.63 2.43 -7.87
C ARG A 84 5.16 3.32 -9.03
N PRO A 85 4.25 2.86 -9.91
CA PRO A 85 3.64 3.72 -10.91
C PRO A 85 2.77 4.81 -10.27
N SER A 86 2.57 5.93 -10.97
CA SER A 86 1.73 7.04 -10.47
C SER A 86 0.27 6.61 -10.32
N ILE A 87 -0.41 6.33 -11.44
CA ILE A 87 -1.83 5.97 -11.44
C ILE A 87 -1.99 4.51 -11.82
N VAL A 88 -2.78 3.78 -11.03
CA VAL A 88 -3.23 2.43 -11.35
C VAL A 88 -4.73 2.48 -11.51
N TYR A 89 -5.21 2.21 -12.72
CA TYR A 89 -6.64 2.18 -13.02
C TYR A 89 -7.07 0.72 -13.28
N SER A 90 -8.18 0.30 -12.68
CA SER A 90 -8.73 -1.03 -12.90
C SER A 90 -9.57 -1.06 -14.17
N THR A 91 -9.36 -2.08 -15.00
CA THR A 91 -10.22 -2.31 -16.16
C THR A 91 -10.58 -3.79 -16.27
N TRP A 92 -11.87 -4.07 -16.42
CA TRP A 92 -12.39 -5.45 -16.50
C TRP A 92 -12.37 -6.00 -17.93
N LYS A 93 -12.74 -5.19 -18.93
CA LYS A 93 -12.95 -5.66 -20.32
C LYS A 93 -11.78 -5.38 -21.28
N GLY A 94 -10.70 -4.75 -20.82
CA GLY A 94 -9.52 -4.46 -21.63
C GLY A 94 -8.94 -3.07 -21.38
N PRO A 95 -7.70 -2.80 -21.81
CA PRO A 95 -7.04 -1.52 -21.58
C PRO A 95 -7.89 -0.38 -22.14
N MET A 96 -8.20 0.60 -21.28
CA MET A 96 -8.91 1.81 -21.71
C MET A 96 -7.90 2.85 -22.19
N PRO A 97 -8.16 3.54 -23.32
CA PRO A 97 -7.34 4.66 -23.74
C PRO A 97 -7.29 5.71 -22.65
N ALA A 98 -6.10 6.29 -22.41
CA ALA A 98 -5.92 7.33 -21.41
C ALA A 98 -6.85 8.54 -21.62
N SER A 99 -7.22 8.83 -22.88
CA SER A 99 -8.18 9.88 -23.25
C SER A 99 -9.59 9.68 -22.70
N ARG A 100 -9.94 8.49 -22.23
CA ARG A 100 -11.25 8.19 -21.63
C ARG A 100 -11.24 8.22 -20.10
N ILE A 101 -10.10 8.50 -19.47
CA ILE A 101 -9.95 8.51 -18.01
C ILE A 101 -10.43 9.85 -17.40
N SER A 102 -10.51 10.94 -18.17
CA SER A 102 -10.83 12.29 -17.67
C SER A 102 -12.32 12.60 -17.51
N THR A 103 -13.23 11.65 -17.76
CA THR A 103 -14.68 11.92 -17.89
C THR A 103 -15.53 11.22 -16.82
N ILE A 104 -14.96 10.92 -15.65
CA ILE A 104 -15.69 10.31 -14.52
C ILE A 104 -15.50 11.16 -13.28
#